data_AF-A0A6L9Z529-F1
#
_entry.id   AF-A0A6L9Z529-F1
#
_cell.length_a   1.000
_cell.length_b   1.000
_cell.length_c   1.000
_cell.angle_alpha   90.00
_cell.angle_beta   90.00
_cell.angle_gamma   90.00
#
_symmetry.space_group_name_H-M   'P 1'
#
loop_
_entity.id
_entity.type
_entity.pdbx_description
1 polymer ?
#
loop_
_entity_poly.entity_id
_entity_poly.type
_entity_poly.pdbx_seq_one_letter_code
_entity_poly.pdbx_strand_id
1 'polypeptide(L)'
;MIILEFKAYGKKQQYQAIEEAIRTVKFVRNSCLRLWIDNKGINKYDLNKYCKVLAKEFPFTNALNSTARQAAAERAWLEVTVRRVEPYFMSFNPFLHSLSPIKAPLF
;
A
#
# COMPACT_ATOMS: atom_id res chain seq x y z
N MET A 1 -26.51 16.06 -21.84
CA MET A 1 -25.70 15.02 -21.17
C MET A 1 -26.48 14.57 -19.96
N ILE A 2 -26.93 13.31 -19.93
CA ILE A 2 -27.66 12.76 -18.79
C ILE A 2 -26.62 12.12 -17.87
N ILE A 3 -26.54 12.59 -16.63
CA ILE A 3 -25.70 11.99 -15.58
C ILE A 3 -26.64 11.17 -14.70
N LEU A 4 -26.39 9.86 -14.64
CA LEU A 4 -27.11 8.96 -13.75
C LEU A 4 -26.22 8.65 -12.55
N GLU A 5 -26.58 9.16 -11.39
CA GLU A 5 -25.90 8.86 -10.14
C GLU A 5 -26.55 7.65 -9.47
N PHE A 6 -25.80 6.57 -9.35
CA PHE A 6 -26.21 5.39 -8.61
C PHE A 6 -25.39 5.26 -7.33
N LYS A 7 -26.07 5.16 -6.19
CA LYS A 7 -25.43 4.82 -4.91
C LYS A 7 -25.44 3.30 -4.74
N ALA A 8 -24.25 2.71 -4.64
CA ALA A 8 -24.12 1.29 -4.35
C ALA A 8 -24.44 1.01 -2.88
N TYR A 9 -25.60 0.38 -2.62
CA TYR A 9 -25.98 -0.07 -1.28
C TYR A 9 -25.61 -1.55 -1.12
N GLY A 10 -24.77 -1.83 -0.12
CA GLY A 10 -24.36 -3.18 0.24
C GLY A 10 -25.17 -3.74 1.41
N LYS A 11 -25.19 -5.08 1.53
CA LYS A 11 -25.61 -5.75 2.76
C LYS A 11 -24.54 -5.59 3.83
N LYS A 12 -24.92 -5.66 5.11
CA LYS A 12 -23.98 -5.57 6.26
C LYS A 12 -22.78 -6.52 6.12
N GLN A 13 -23.01 -7.75 5.66
CA GLN A 13 -21.97 -8.76 5.44
C GLN A 13 -20.96 -8.33 4.36
N GLN A 14 -21.41 -7.64 3.31
CA GLN A 14 -20.53 -7.16 2.23
C GLN A 14 -19.62 -6.05 2.74
N TYR A 15 -20.14 -5.11 3.54
CA TYR A 15 -19.32 -4.08 4.16
C TYR A 15 -18.26 -4.68 5.11
N GLN A 16 -18.62 -5.70 5.88
CA GLN A 16 -17.67 -6.41 6.75
C GLN A 16 -16.56 -7.09 5.94
N ALA A 17 -16.89 -7.75 4.83
CA ALA A 17 -15.89 -8.36 3.95
C ALA A 17 -14.96 -7.31 3.32
N ILE A 18 -15.49 -6.12 2.97
CA ILE A 18 -14.67 -5.00 2.48
C ILE A 18 -13.70 -4.53 3.56
N GLU A 19 -14.17 -4.32 4.79
CA GLU A 19 -13.32 -3.92 5.92
C GLU A 19 -12.21 -4.94 6.20
N GLU A 20 -12.53 -6.23 6.14
CA GLU A 20 -11.54 -7.32 6.29
C GLU A 20 -10.51 -7.32 5.15
N ALA A 21 -10.95 -7.10 3.91
CA ALA A 21 -10.07 -6.98 2.76
C ALA A 21 -9.13 -5.77 2.89
N ILE A 22 -9.64 -4.62 3.35
CA ILE A 22 -8.85 -3.41 3.61
C ILE A 22 -7.78 -3.68 4.67
N ARG A 23 -8.14 -4.34 5.77
CA ARG A 23 -7.18 -4.73 6.83
C ARG A 23 -6.10 -5.65 6.28
N THR A 24 -6.47 -6.62 5.46
CA THR A 24 -5.53 -7.55 4.84
C THR A 24 -4.57 -6.84 3.88
N VAL A 25 -5.08 -5.92 3.05
CA VAL A 25 -4.24 -5.09 2.16
C VAL A 25 -3.26 -4.25 2.95
N LYS A 26 -3.70 -3.59 4.04
CA LYS A 26 -2.83 -2.81 4.92
C LYS A 26 -1.75 -3.68 5.56
N PHE A 27 -2.10 -4.88 6.01
CA PHE A 27 -1.14 -5.84 6.54
C PHE A 27 -0.05 -6.17 5.50
N VAL A 28 -0.42 -6.59 4.30
CA VAL A 28 0.53 -6.92 3.23
C VAL A 28 1.45 -5.73 2.92
N ARG A 29 0.87 -4.52 2.77
CA ARG A 29 1.65 -3.30 2.52
C ARG A 29 2.66 -3.04 3.63
N ASN A 30 2.21 -3.06 4.89
CA ASN A 30 3.05 -2.74 6.05
C ASN A 30 4.17 -3.78 6.23
N SER A 31 3.88 -5.06 5.96
CA SER A 31 4.89 -6.13 5.97
C SER A 31 5.94 -5.95 4.87
N CYS A 32 5.53 -5.57 3.64
CA CYS A 32 6.46 -5.22 2.57
C CYS A 32 7.35 -4.02 2.92
N LEU A 33 6.78 -2.98 3.54
CA LEU A 33 7.55 -1.82 4.01
C LEU A 33 8.56 -2.21 5.08
N ARG A 34 8.15 -3.04 6.04
CA ARG A 34 9.02 -3.54 7.10
C ARG A 34 10.21 -4.34 6.53
N LEU A 35 9.92 -5.24 5.60
CA LEU A 35 10.95 -6.00 4.88
C LEU A 35 11.99 -5.07 4.22
N TRP A 36 11.53 -3.99 3.58
CA TRP A 36 12.43 -3.02 2.94
C TRP A 36 13.24 -2.17 3.94
N ILE A 37 12.64 -1.78 5.07
CA ILE A 37 13.36 -1.02 6.12
C ILE A 37 14.47 -1.87 6.73
N ASP A 38 14.17 -3.14 7.01
CA ASP A 38 15.09 -4.03 7.73
C ASP A 38 16.19 -4.59 6.81
N ASN A 39 16.01 -4.61 5.48
CA ASN A 39 16.94 -5.21 4.53
C ASN A 39 17.46 -4.20 3.48
N LYS A 40 18.78 -4.13 3.30
CA LYS A 40 19.39 -3.31 2.23
C LYS A 40 19.28 -4.00 0.88
N GLY A 41 19.01 -3.22 -0.18
CA GLY A 41 19.04 -3.71 -1.57
C GLY A 41 17.76 -4.35 -2.09
N ILE A 42 16.68 -4.36 -1.31
CA ILE A 42 15.36 -4.86 -1.76
C ILE A 42 14.84 -4.01 -2.94
N ASN A 43 14.45 -4.68 -4.01
CA ASN A 43 13.84 -4.07 -5.20
C ASN A 43 12.31 -4.30 -5.26
N LYS A 44 11.64 -3.70 -6.25
CA LYS A 44 10.19 -3.86 -6.49
C LYS A 44 9.77 -5.32 -6.64
N TYR A 45 10.54 -6.11 -7.40
CA TYR A 45 10.23 -7.50 -7.71
C TYR A 45 10.33 -8.40 -6.47
N ASP A 46 11.24 -8.10 -5.55
CA ASP A 46 11.39 -8.82 -4.29
C ASP A 46 10.18 -8.62 -3.38
N LEU A 47 9.64 -7.39 -3.32
CA LEU A 47 8.39 -7.11 -2.62
C LEU A 47 7.20 -7.89 -3.22
N ASN A 48 7.11 -7.95 -4.55
CA ASN A 48 6.08 -8.73 -5.23
C ASN A 48 6.21 -10.24 -4.95
N LYS A 49 7.43 -10.78 -4.91
CA LYS A 49 7.67 -12.17 -4.50
C LYS A 49 7.28 -12.40 -3.04
N TYR A 50 7.54 -11.44 -2.17
CA TYR A 50 7.21 -11.53 -0.75
C TYR A 50 5.70 -11.66 -0.49
N CYS A 51 4.83 -11.06 -1.31
CA CYS A 51 3.39 -11.29 -1.22
C CYS A 51 2.97 -12.76 -1.35
N LYS A 52 3.75 -13.58 -2.07
CA LYS A 52 3.51 -15.02 -2.19
C LYS A 52 3.92 -15.75 -0.91
N VAL A 53 4.98 -15.30 -0.25
CA VAL A 53 5.43 -15.81 1.05
C VAL A 53 4.38 -15.52 2.12
N LEU A 54 3.93 -14.27 2.22
CA LEU A 54 2.89 -13.86 3.17
C LEU A 54 1.59 -14.65 3.02
N ALA A 55 1.18 -14.98 1.80
CA ALA A 55 -0.02 -15.80 1.60
C ALA A 55 0.16 -17.28 1.95
N LYS A 56 1.39 -17.80 1.95
CA LYS A 56 1.65 -19.15 2.46
C LYS A 56 1.64 -19.18 3.99
N GLU A 57 2.15 -18.12 4.62
CA GLU A 57 2.25 -18.02 6.07
C GLU A 57 0.91 -17.68 6.73
N PHE A 58 0.12 -16.81 6.10
CA PHE A 58 -1.10 -16.25 6.68
C PHE A 58 -2.33 -16.63 5.85
N PRO A 59 -3.22 -17.50 6.36
CA PRO A 59 -4.42 -17.95 5.65
C PRO A 59 -5.34 -16.80 5.22
N PHE A 60 -5.50 -15.77 6.06
CA PHE A 60 -6.30 -14.58 5.73
C PHE A 60 -5.71 -13.77 4.56
N THR A 61 -4.38 -13.78 4.41
CA THR A 61 -3.71 -13.14 3.27
C THR A 61 -3.93 -13.97 2.00
N ASN A 62 -4.01 -15.30 2.11
CA ASN A 62 -4.34 -16.16 0.97
C ASN A 62 -5.79 -16.00 0.49
N ALA A 63 -6.72 -15.71 1.40
CA ALA A 63 -8.11 -15.42 1.07
C ALA A 63 -8.25 -14.17 0.16
N LEU A 64 -7.29 -13.25 0.22
CA LEU A 64 -7.21 -12.12 -0.70
C LEU A 64 -6.62 -12.57 -2.05
N ASN A 65 -7.27 -12.12 -3.14
CA ASN A 65 -6.82 -12.45 -4.49
C ASN A 65 -5.37 -11.99 -4.77
N SER A 66 -4.70 -12.66 -5.69
CA SER A 66 -3.27 -12.41 -5.98
C SER A 66 -3.00 -10.99 -6.50
N THR A 67 -3.90 -10.44 -7.30
CA THR A 67 -3.75 -9.11 -7.91
C THR A 67 -3.82 -8.00 -6.84
N ALA A 68 -4.71 -8.12 -5.87
CA ALA A 68 -4.86 -7.18 -4.77
C ALA A 68 -3.63 -7.21 -3.85
N ARG A 69 -3.06 -8.40 -3.62
CA ARG A 69 -1.79 -8.53 -2.89
C ARG A 69 -0.63 -7.88 -3.63
N GLN A 70 -0.50 -8.11 -4.94
CA GLN A 70 0.52 -7.45 -5.76
C GLN A 70 0.36 -5.93 -5.75
N ALA A 71 -0.86 -5.42 -5.92
CA ALA A 71 -1.14 -3.98 -5.84
C ALA A 71 -0.74 -3.39 -4.48
N ALA A 72 -0.87 -4.14 -3.38
CA ALA A 72 -0.40 -3.71 -2.06
C ALA A 72 1.14 -3.58 -1.98
N ALA A 73 1.89 -4.53 -2.55
CA ALA A 73 3.35 -4.44 -2.64
C ALA A 73 3.81 -3.29 -3.55
N GLU A 74 3.13 -3.06 -4.67
CA GLU A 74 3.44 -1.95 -5.55
C GLU A 74 3.20 -0.60 -4.87
N ARG A 75 2.12 -0.47 -4.09
CA ARG A 75 1.90 0.71 -3.24
C ARG A 75 3.01 0.89 -2.21
N ALA A 76 3.46 -0.19 -1.56
CA ALA A 76 4.62 -0.12 -0.66
C ALA A 76 5.88 0.36 -1.38
N TRP A 77 6.12 -0.10 -2.61
CA TRP A 77 7.26 0.34 -3.42
C TRP A 77 7.17 1.82 -3.83
N LEU A 78 5.98 2.33 -4.14
CA LEU A 78 5.78 3.75 -4.40
C LEU A 78 6.15 4.59 -3.17
N GLU A 79 5.73 4.17 -1.98
CA GLU A 79 6.10 4.88 -0.75
C GLU A 79 7.62 4.83 -0.48
N VAL A 80 8.27 3.71 -0.77
CA VAL A 80 9.74 3.59 -0.72
C VAL A 80 10.41 4.56 -1.70
N THR A 81 9.89 4.64 -2.91
CA THR A 81 10.44 5.51 -3.96
C THR A 81 10.31 6.97 -3.56
N VAL A 82 9.14 7.38 -3.06
CA VAL A 82 8.93 8.72 -2.52
C VAL A 82 9.92 8.99 -1.38
N ARG A 83 10.05 8.10 -0.40
CA ARG A 83 11.01 8.27 0.72
C ARG A 83 12.47 8.41 0.27
N ARG A 84 12.87 7.75 -0.83
CA ARG A 84 14.22 7.89 -1.40
C ARG A 84 14.42 9.21 -2.12
N VAL A 85 13.40 9.70 -2.82
CA VAL A 85 13.50 10.89 -3.69
C VAL A 85 13.18 12.18 -2.94
N GLU A 86 12.38 12.12 -1.87
CA GLU A 86 11.97 13.27 -1.06
C GLU A 86 13.13 14.18 -0.64
N PRO A 87 14.26 13.66 -0.11
CA PRO A 87 15.39 14.53 0.29
C PRO A 87 16.00 15.27 -0.89
N TYR A 88 16.05 14.62 -2.06
CA TYR A 88 16.56 15.24 -3.29
C TYR A 88 15.59 16.31 -3.78
N PHE A 89 14.29 15.98 -3.87
CA PHE A 89 13.28 16.93 -4.33
C PHE A 89 13.22 18.20 -3.46
N MET A 90 13.30 18.05 -2.14
CA MET A 90 13.34 19.19 -1.21
C MET A 90 14.59 20.05 -1.38
N SER A 91 15.74 19.47 -1.76
CA SER A 91 16.96 20.23 -2.05
C SER A 91 16.90 21.06 -3.34
N PHE A 92 16.04 20.69 -4.30
CA PHE A 92 15.90 21.38 -5.59
C PHE A 92 14.91 22.55 -5.58
N ASN A 93 14.02 22.64 -4.58
CA ASN A 93 13.04 23.73 -4.51
C ASN A 93 12.86 24.25 -3.07
N PRO A 94 13.54 25.36 -2.69
CA PRO A 94 13.50 25.92 -1.35
C PRO A 94 12.11 26.35 -0.86
N PHE A 95 11.17 26.62 -1.76
CA PHE A 95 9.80 27.01 -1.40
C PHE A 95 9.00 25.86 -0.80
N LEU A 96 9.38 24.61 -1.08
CA LEU A 96 8.70 23.43 -0.55
C LEU A 96 9.05 23.15 0.92
N HIS A 97 10.12 23.74 1.47
CA HIS A 97 10.42 23.64 2.91
C HIS A 97 9.32 24.27 3.79
N SER A 98 8.51 25.19 3.23
CA SER A 98 7.37 25.81 3.91
C SER A 98 6.11 24.95 3.90
N LEU A 99 6.02 24.00 2.96
CA LEU A 99 4.95 23.02 2.91
C LEU A 99 5.39 21.86 3.79
N SER A 100 4.82 21.75 4.99
CA SER A 100 5.02 20.60 5.85
C SER A 100 4.92 19.33 4.99
N PRO A 101 5.90 18.39 5.05
CA PRO A 101 5.80 17.17 4.30
C PRO A 101 4.45 16.57 4.63
N ILE A 102 3.69 16.18 3.60
CA ILE A 102 2.45 15.44 3.80
C ILE A 102 2.87 14.26 4.65
N LYS A 103 2.61 14.34 5.97
CA LYS A 103 2.83 13.26 6.91
C LYS A 103 1.87 12.19 6.43
N ALA A 104 2.31 11.36 5.50
CA ALA A 104 1.62 10.14 5.14
C ALA A 104 1.43 9.42 6.48
N PRO A 105 0.20 9.37 7.00
CA PRO A 105 0.01 8.88 8.34
C PRO A 105 0.50 7.44 8.36
N LEU A 106 1.46 7.16 9.25
CA LEU A 106 1.80 5.80 9.64
C LEU A 106 0.62 5.29 10.47
N PHE A 107 -0.48 4.94 9.81
CA PHE A 107 -1.64 4.25 10.36
C PHE A 107 -2.02 3.07 9.46
#